data_AF-A0AAN7PCY8-F1
#
_entry.id   AF-A0AAN7PCY8-F1
#
_cell.length_a   1.000
_cell.length_b   1.000
_cell.length_c   1.000
_cell.angle_alpha   90.00
_cell.angle_beta   90.00
_cell.angle_gamma   90.00
#
_symmetry.space_group_name_H-M   'P 1'
#
loop_
_entity.id
_entity.type
_entity.pdbx_description
1 polymer ?
#
loop_
_entity_poly.entity_id
_entity_poly.type
_entity_poly.pdbx_seq_one_letter_code
_entity_poly.pdbx_strand_id
1 'polypeptide(L)'
;METWPFYKAPSGYRLIDIDYKICFDDSDGLILNWKKYYGVLVKFLSSSGKRQRQKIKGLVEKVRDAPDLPENGKNAAIFWALHGYFVPLIVVKKDGKKINTRYTIKDSQESFIFMGKSQQNVEDHILHIKSMKTSIQPFICCVGEDILNIGNISVYFDDIRYNFKNFIRGVDICFKIIYLFDLEFPPACLTFYSFIEVFFIILSQKTLRPRFIFCQTP
;
A
#
# COMPACT_ATOMS: atom_id res chain seq x y z
N MET A 1 -6.74 -11.76 14.75
CA MET A 1 -5.55 -12.64 14.81
C MET A 1 -5.55 -13.61 16.00
N GLU A 2 -6.62 -13.75 16.79
CA GLU A 2 -6.65 -14.68 17.92
C GLU A 2 -6.59 -16.15 17.49
N THR A 3 -7.27 -16.49 16.39
CA THR A 3 -7.30 -17.84 15.80
C THR A 3 -5.96 -18.27 15.21
N TRP A 4 -5.11 -17.32 14.80
CA TRP A 4 -3.85 -17.61 14.11
C TRP A 4 -2.66 -16.92 14.79
N PRO A 5 -2.28 -17.37 16.00
CA PRO A 5 -1.27 -16.68 16.82
C PRO A 5 0.12 -16.67 16.17
N PHE A 6 0.44 -17.60 15.28
CA PHE A 6 1.74 -17.69 14.62
C PHE A 6 2.06 -16.49 13.73
N TYR A 7 1.05 -15.81 13.17
CA TYR A 7 1.29 -14.58 12.42
C TYR A 7 1.68 -13.41 13.33
N LYS A 8 1.37 -13.43 14.63
CA LYS A 8 1.75 -12.35 15.57
C LYS A 8 3.26 -12.24 15.79
N ALA A 9 4.03 -13.27 15.45
CA ALA A 9 5.48 -13.23 15.54
C ALA A 9 6.05 -12.14 14.62
N PRO A 10 7.19 -11.50 14.95
CA PRO A 10 7.84 -10.53 14.05
C PRO A 10 8.17 -11.09 12.67
N SER A 11 8.37 -12.42 12.56
CA SER A 11 8.60 -13.15 11.32
C SER A 11 7.32 -13.71 10.68
N GLY A 12 6.14 -13.42 11.22
CA GLY A 12 4.84 -13.91 10.76
C GLY A 12 4.53 -13.54 9.31
N TYR A 13 5.12 -12.46 8.79
CA TYR A 13 5.06 -12.11 7.37
C TYR A 13 5.59 -13.21 6.43
N ARG A 14 6.43 -14.13 6.91
CA ARG A 14 6.90 -15.28 6.12
C ARG A 14 5.80 -16.32 5.93
N LEU A 15 4.92 -16.50 6.93
CA LEU A 15 3.75 -17.34 6.78
C LEU A 15 2.78 -16.72 5.77
N ILE A 16 2.61 -15.39 5.83
CA ILE A 16 1.81 -14.66 4.83
C ILE A 16 2.30 -14.94 3.41
N ASP A 17 3.62 -14.98 3.15
CA ASP A 17 4.12 -15.38 1.82
C ASP A 17 3.75 -16.80 1.44
N ILE A 18 3.98 -17.75 2.35
CA ILE A 18 3.77 -19.18 2.11
C ILE A 18 2.30 -19.42 1.78
N ASP A 19 1.41 -18.91 2.63
CA ASP A 19 -0.03 -19.13 2.50
C ASP A 19 -0.58 -18.38 1.29
N TYR A 20 -0.13 -17.15 1.04
CA TYR A 20 -0.53 -16.41 -0.17
C TYR A 20 -0.10 -17.16 -1.44
N LYS A 21 1.12 -17.69 -1.48
CA LYS A 21 1.61 -18.46 -2.63
C LYS A 21 0.79 -19.74 -2.85
N ILE A 22 0.44 -20.45 -1.78
CA ILE A 22 -0.40 -21.66 -1.84
C ILE A 22 -1.81 -21.32 -2.34
N CYS A 23 -2.41 -20.24 -1.83
CA CYS A 23 -3.78 -19.86 -2.14
C CYS A 23 -3.96 -19.28 -3.55
N PHE A 24 -2.96 -18.54 -4.05
CA PHE A 24 -3.12 -17.69 -5.24
C PHE A 24 -2.14 -18.00 -6.39
N ASP A 25 -1.34 -19.06 -6.28
CA ASP A 25 -0.37 -19.51 -7.31
C ASP A 25 0.52 -18.36 -7.84
N ASP A 26 0.93 -17.48 -6.93
CA ASP A 26 1.73 -16.30 -7.28
C ASP A 26 3.17 -16.69 -7.61
N SER A 27 3.48 -16.70 -8.91
CA SER A 27 4.77 -17.11 -9.46
C SER A 27 5.73 -15.94 -9.70
N ASP A 28 5.22 -14.75 -10.06
CA ASP A 28 6.04 -13.60 -10.44
C ASP A 28 6.05 -12.44 -9.43
N GLY A 29 5.06 -12.30 -8.54
CA GLY A 29 5.07 -11.38 -7.40
C GLY A 29 5.22 -9.87 -7.71
N LEU A 30 4.75 -9.03 -6.79
CA LEU A 30 4.82 -7.57 -6.91
C LEU A 30 6.27 -7.06 -7.11
N ILE A 31 7.24 -7.72 -6.49
CA ILE A 31 8.65 -7.31 -6.48
C ILE A 31 9.29 -7.42 -7.87
N LEU A 32 9.07 -8.51 -8.62
CA LEU A 32 9.66 -8.66 -9.96
C LEU A 32 9.00 -7.71 -10.95
N ASN A 33 7.67 -7.60 -10.89
CA ASN A 33 6.92 -6.68 -11.74
C ASN A 33 7.28 -5.22 -11.45
N TRP A 34 7.52 -4.85 -10.18
CA TRP A 34 8.03 -3.53 -9.85
C TRP A 34 9.33 -3.21 -10.58
N LYS A 35 10.33 -4.10 -10.51
CA LYS A 35 11.62 -3.92 -11.20
C LYS A 35 11.45 -3.75 -12.71
N LYS A 36 10.54 -4.53 -13.32
CA LYS A 36 10.25 -4.49 -14.76
C LYS A 36 9.58 -3.18 -15.19
N TYR A 37 8.60 -2.71 -14.41
CA TYR A 37 7.76 -1.57 -14.81
C TYR A 37 8.18 -0.23 -14.20
N TYR A 38 9.15 -0.21 -13.29
CA TYR A 38 9.62 1.03 -12.63
C TYR A 38 9.94 2.14 -13.64
N GLY A 39 10.80 1.86 -14.62
CA GLY A 39 11.19 2.86 -15.61
C GLY A 39 10.02 3.37 -16.47
N VAL A 40 9.04 2.49 -16.76
CA VAL A 40 7.82 2.87 -17.48
C VAL A 40 6.98 3.83 -16.63
N LEU A 41 6.83 3.56 -15.34
CA LEU A 41 6.09 4.42 -14.41
C LEU A 41 6.77 5.78 -14.22
N VAL A 42 8.10 5.82 -14.06
CA VAL A 42 8.86 7.09 -13.98
C VAL A 42 8.67 7.91 -15.25
N LYS A 43 8.77 7.28 -16.43
CA LYS A 43 8.57 7.95 -17.72
C LYS A 43 7.14 8.48 -17.85
N PHE A 44 6.14 7.66 -17.53
CA PHE A 44 4.73 8.04 -17.54
C PHE A 44 4.47 9.27 -16.65
N LEU A 45 4.95 9.23 -15.40
CA LEU A 45 4.80 10.30 -14.42
C LEU A 45 5.58 11.57 -14.78
N SER A 46 6.62 11.47 -15.61
CA SER A 46 7.42 12.61 -16.09
C SER A 46 6.79 13.27 -17.32
N SER A 47 6.12 12.49 -18.17
CA SER A 47 5.51 12.96 -19.43
C SER A 47 4.08 13.46 -19.29
N SER A 48 3.43 13.18 -18.16
CA SER A 48 2.06 13.58 -17.89
C SER A 48 1.92 15.10 -17.68
N GLY A 49 1.60 15.83 -18.75
CA GLY A 49 1.38 17.29 -18.72
C GLY A 49 0.13 17.73 -17.93
N LYS A 50 0.09 19.03 -17.56
CA LYS A 50 -0.97 19.91 -16.96
C LYS A 50 -1.93 19.39 -15.87
N ARG A 51 -2.22 18.09 -15.75
CA ARG A 51 -3.16 17.50 -14.77
C ARG A 51 -2.44 17.12 -13.46
N GLN A 52 -1.12 17.06 -13.46
CA GLN A 52 -0.31 16.74 -12.29
C GLN A 52 -0.10 17.98 -11.42
N ARG A 53 -0.35 17.87 -10.11
CA ARG A 53 -0.04 18.95 -9.16
C ARG A 53 1.46 19.19 -9.17
N GLN A 54 1.86 20.46 -9.10
CA GLN A 54 3.27 20.86 -9.21
C GLN A 54 4.19 20.21 -8.17
N LYS A 55 3.64 19.86 -7.00
CA LYS A 55 4.35 19.08 -5.96
C LYS A 55 4.68 17.65 -6.39
N ILE A 56 3.76 16.96 -7.08
CA ILE A 56 3.98 15.59 -7.57
C ILE A 56 5.01 15.62 -8.70
N LYS A 57 4.90 16.59 -9.61
CA LYS A 57 5.87 16.77 -10.68
C LYS A 57 7.29 16.99 -10.14
N GLY A 58 7.45 17.91 -9.19
CA GLY A 58 8.74 18.17 -8.56
C GLY A 58 9.30 16.96 -7.79
N LEU A 59 8.44 16.11 -7.22
CA LEU A 59 8.88 14.86 -6.58
C LEU A 59 9.44 13.87 -7.60
N VAL A 60 8.77 13.70 -8.75
CA VAL A 60 9.21 12.79 -9.83
C VAL A 60 10.49 13.30 -10.49
N GLU A 61 10.61 14.62 -10.70
CA GLU A 61 11.83 15.25 -11.19
C GLU A 61 13.02 14.97 -10.25
N LYS A 62 12.84 15.11 -8.93
CA LYS A 62 13.87 14.73 -7.95
C LYS A 62 14.29 13.26 -8.06
N VAL A 63 13.33 12.34 -8.19
CA VAL A 63 13.63 10.91 -8.35
C VAL A 63 14.44 10.63 -9.62
N ARG A 64 14.16 11.34 -10.71
CA ARG A 64 14.87 11.21 -11.99
C ARG A 64 16.27 11.82 -11.95
N ASP A 65 16.39 13.01 -11.36
CA ASP A 65 17.58 13.86 -11.48
C ASP A 65 18.61 13.61 -10.36
N ALA A 66 18.25 12.88 -9.29
CA ALA A 66 19.15 12.54 -8.20
C ALA A 66 19.45 11.02 -8.17
N PRO A 67 20.54 10.57 -8.84
CA PRO A 67 20.90 9.16 -8.92
C PRO A 67 21.26 8.55 -7.56
N ASP A 68 21.69 9.37 -6.59
CA ASP A 68 22.12 8.91 -5.26
C ASP A 68 20.98 8.83 -4.22
N LEU A 69 19.73 9.12 -4.62
CA LEU A 69 18.61 9.01 -3.69
C LEU A 69 18.47 7.58 -3.14
N PRO A 70 18.16 7.42 -1.84
CA PRO A 70 17.93 6.11 -1.23
C PRO A 70 16.85 5.32 -1.98
N GLU A 71 17.09 4.03 -2.23
CA GLU A 71 16.19 3.19 -3.02
C GLU A 71 14.76 3.17 -2.45
N ASN A 72 14.62 3.06 -1.12
CA ASN A 72 13.32 3.09 -0.45
C ASN A 72 12.56 4.39 -0.71
N GLY A 73 13.25 5.52 -0.64
CA GLY A 73 12.67 6.83 -0.91
C GLY A 73 12.24 7.00 -2.36
N LYS A 74 13.09 6.58 -3.30
CA LYS A 74 12.74 6.56 -4.74
C LYS A 74 11.48 5.75 -4.99
N ASN A 75 11.42 4.55 -4.42
CA ASN A 75 10.30 3.63 -4.58
C ASN A 75 9.01 4.19 -3.98
N ALA A 76 9.07 4.66 -2.73
CA ALA A 76 7.93 5.25 -2.05
C ALA A 76 7.41 6.51 -2.76
N ALA A 77 8.31 7.36 -3.27
CA ALA A 77 7.95 8.55 -4.02
C ALA A 77 7.18 8.25 -5.32
N ILE A 78 7.51 7.18 -6.04
CA ILE A 78 6.77 6.78 -7.24
C ILE A 78 5.36 6.31 -6.87
N PHE A 79 5.20 5.46 -5.85
CA PHE A 79 3.86 5.10 -5.35
C PHE A 79 3.08 6.33 -4.87
N TRP A 80 3.71 7.21 -4.10
CA TRP A 80 3.12 8.46 -3.63
C TRP A 80 2.62 9.35 -4.78
N ALA A 81 3.39 9.43 -5.85
CA ALA A 81 3.04 10.18 -7.05
C ALA A 81 1.86 9.57 -7.82
N LEU A 82 1.76 8.24 -7.87
CA LEU A 82 0.67 7.53 -8.55
C LEU A 82 -0.71 7.82 -7.94
N HIS A 83 -0.80 8.10 -6.64
CA HIS A 83 -2.07 8.54 -6.03
C HIS A 83 -2.65 9.81 -6.68
N GLY A 84 -1.85 10.64 -7.33
CA GLY A 84 -2.34 11.78 -8.11
C GLY A 84 -3.26 11.40 -9.28
N TYR A 85 -3.19 10.15 -9.74
CA TYR A 85 -4.00 9.59 -10.84
C TYR A 85 -5.16 8.73 -10.35
N PHE A 86 -5.06 8.19 -9.14
CA PHE A 86 -5.97 7.16 -8.62
C PHE A 86 -6.69 7.60 -7.35
N VAL A 87 -7.18 8.85 -7.32
CA VAL A 87 -8.04 9.31 -6.22
C VAL A 87 -9.46 8.77 -6.43
N PRO A 88 -10.01 8.01 -5.47
CA PRO A 88 -11.39 7.56 -5.57
C PRO A 88 -12.37 8.74 -5.49
N LEU A 89 -13.29 8.77 -6.46
CA LEU A 89 -14.46 9.65 -6.45
C LEU A 89 -15.66 8.84 -5.94
N ILE A 90 -15.67 8.39 -4.67
CA ILE A 90 -16.74 7.50 -4.18
C ILE A 90 -17.56 8.13 -3.06
N VAL A 91 -18.87 7.99 -3.22
CA VAL A 91 -19.98 8.32 -2.33
C VAL A 91 -20.20 7.15 -1.34
N VAL A 92 -20.16 7.40 -0.04
CA VAL A 92 -20.50 6.38 0.97
C VAL A 92 -21.98 6.52 1.32
N LYS A 93 -22.78 5.49 1.07
CA LYS A 93 -24.13 5.44 1.66
C LYS A 93 -23.99 5.01 3.12
N LYS A 94 -24.40 5.87 4.04
CA LYS A 94 -24.65 5.50 5.45
C LYS A 94 -26.15 5.68 5.70
N ASP A 95 -26.82 4.64 6.17
CA ASP A 95 -28.24 4.66 6.59
C ASP A 95 -29.22 5.22 5.53
N GLY A 96 -29.17 4.70 4.30
CA GLY A 96 -30.11 5.08 3.24
C GLY A 96 -29.94 6.51 2.69
N LYS A 97 -29.15 7.38 3.35
CA LYS A 97 -28.76 8.69 2.85
C LYS A 97 -27.42 8.59 2.11
N LYS A 98 -27.38 9.05 0.85
CA LYS A 98 -26.14 9.22 0.11
C LYS A 98 -25.32 10.32 0.79
N ILE A 99 -24.23 9.96 1.47
CA ILE A 99 -23.25 10.93 1.96
C ILE A 99 -22.06 10.89 1.00
N ASN A 100 -21.85 11.99 0.28
CA ASN A 100 -20.73 12.10 -0.65
C ASN A 100 -19.45 12.42 0.14
N THR A 101 -18.76 11.40 0.65
CA THR A 101 -17.43 11.61 1.26
C THR A 101 -16.39 11.76 0.15
N ARG A 102 -15.94 12.99 -0.09
CA ARG A 102 -14.91 13.25 -1.09
C ARG A 102 -13.52 13.07 -0.48
N TYR A 103 -12.79 12.04 -0.91
CA TYR A 103 -11.39 11.86 -0.54
C TYR A 103 -10.46 12.76 -1.36
N THR A 104 -9.42 13.26 -0.72
CA THR A 104 -8.32 13.99 -1.34
C THR A 104 -7.19 13.06 -1.75
N ILE A 105 -6.26 13.54 -2.58
CA ILE A 105 -5.01 12.81 -2.88
C ILE A 105 -4.27 12.47 -1.58
N LYS A 106 -4.26 13.41 -0.62
CA LYS A 106 -3.57 13.23 0.64
C LYS A 106 -4.22 12.13 1.49
N ASP A 107 -5.55 12.08 1.54
CA ASP A 107 -6.26 11.01 2.26
C ASP A 107 -5.93 9.63 1.65
N SER A 108 -5.85 9.57 0.32
CA SER A 108 -5.44 8.37 -0.42
C SER A 108 -4.00 7.95 -0.08
N GLN A 109 -3.08 8.91 -0.07
CA GLN A 109 -1.69 8.68 0.26
C GLN A 109 -1.52 8.21 1.71
N GLU A 110 -2.13 8.90 2.69
CA GLU A 110 -2.01 8.57 4.11
C GLU A 110 -2.72 7.27 4.47
N SER A 111 -3.75 6.87 3.74
CA SER A 111 -4.40 5.56 3.90
C SER A 111 -3.57 4.39 3.34
N PHE A 112 -2.56 4.68 2.53
CA PHE A 112 -1.63 3.68 2.00
C PHE A 112 -0.29 3.69 2.76
N ILE A 113 0.30 4.88 2.91
CA ILE A 113 1.56 5.13 3.61
C ILE A 113 1.35 6.26 4.62
N PHE A 114 1.48 5.97 5.91
CA PHE A 114 1.62 7.00 6.92
C PHE A 114 3.10 7.34 7.12
N MET A 115 3.45 8.63 6.96
CA MET A 115 4.82 9.13 7.09
C MET A 115 4.98 9.94 8.38
N GLY A 116 5.56 9.33 9.42
CA GLY A 116 5.88 9.99 10.68
C GLY A 116 7.32 10.51 10.73
N LYS A 117 7.55 11.63 11.43
CA LYS A 117 8.93 12.12 11.68
C LYS A 117 9.65 11.33 12.78
N SER A 118 8.90 10.66 13.63
CA SER A 118 9.40 9.84 14.73
C SER A 118 8.51 8.62 14.94
N GLN A 119 9.01 7.65 15.70
CA GLN A 119 8.21 6.50 16.11
C GLN A 119 6.97 6.92 16.92
N GLN A 120 7.11 7.95 17.76
CA GLN A 120 5.99 8.48 18.54
C GLN A 120 4.86 8.99 17.63
N ASN A 121 5.18 9.70 16.54
CA ASN A 121 4.15 10.17 15.61
C ASN A 121 3.39 9.02 14.95
N VAL A 122 4.04 7.89 14.70
CA VAL A 122 3.38 6.68 14.18
C VAL A 122 2.44 6.09 15.23
N GLU A 123 2.86 6.00 16.49
CA GLU A 123 1.98 5.51 17.57
C GLU A 123 0.79 6.43 17.80
N ASP A 124 0.99 7.75 17.82
CA ASP A 124 -0.08 8.74 17.98
C ASP A 124 -1.12 8.60 16.85
N HIS A 125 -0.65 8.38 15.62
CA HIS A 125 -1.54 8.13 14.49
C HIS A 125 -2.34 6.83 14.65
N ILE A 126 -1.69 5.74 15.06
CA ILE A 126 -2.37 4.46 15.31
C ILE A 126 -3.43 4.61 16.42
N LEU A 127 -3.11 5.31 17.51
CA LEU A 127 -4.07 5.60 18.58
C LEU A 127 -5.25 6.44 18.07
N HIS A 128 -4.96 7.44 17.22
CA HIS A 128 -5.99 8.27 16.61
C HIS A 128 -6.95 7.46 15.73
N ILE A 129 -6.45 6.64 14.81
CA ILE A 129 -7.31 5.81 13.94
C ILE A 129 -8.08 4.75 14.73
N LYS A 130 -7.49 4.17 15.79
CA LYS A 130 -8.20 3.28 16.71
C LYS A 130 -9.37 3.97 17.41
N SER A 131 -9.17 5.22 17.81
CA SER A 131 -10.23 6.02 18.46
C SER A 131 -11.45 6.26 17.57
N MET A 132 -11.31 6.16 16.23
CA MET A 132 -12.41 6.32 15.29
C MET A 132 -13.40 5.15 15.28
N LYS A 133 -13.07 4.04 15.97
CA LYS A 133 -13.91 2.83 16.07
C LYS A 133 -14.31 2.24 14.71
N THR A 134 -13.48 2.44 13.70
CA THR A 134 -13.61 1.80 12.38
C THR A 134 -12.57 0.71 12.22
N SER A 135 -12.86 -0.28 11.38
CA SER A 135 -11.87 -1.29 11.01
C SER A 135 -10.63 -0.61 10.42
N ILE A 136 -9.46 -0.98 10.92
CA ILE A 136 -8.18 -0.47 10.42
C ILE A 136 -7.67 -1.49 9.41
N GLN A 137 -7.66 -1.09 8.14
CA GLN A 137 -7.07 -1.89 7.09
C GLN A 137 -5.54 -1.84 7.18
N PRO A 138 -4.83 -2.87 6.70
CA PRO A 138 -3.37 -2.85 6.65
C PRO A 138 -2.84 -1.62 5.92
N PHE A 139 -1.82 -0.99 6.49
CA PHE A 139 -1.15 0.15 5.87
C PHE A 139 0.34 0.16 6.23
N ILE A 140 1.11 0.94 5.46
CA ILE A 140 2.55 1.05 5.63
C ILE A 140 2.85 2.24 6.53
N CYS A 141 3.57 2.01 7.63
CA CYS A 141 4.13 3.05 8.47
C CYS A 141 5.59 3.28 8.10
N CYS A 142 5.94 4.51 7.77
CA CYS A 142 7.32 4.94 7.57
C CYS A 142 7.73 5.92 8.66
N VAL A 143 8.99 5.88 9.07
CA VAL A 143 9.64 6.91 9.92
C VAL A 143 10.82 7.49 9.16
N GLY A 144 10.89 8.81 9.07
CA GLY A 144 11.88 9.52 8.27
C GLY A 144 11.58 11.02 8.15
N GLU A 145 12.47 11.77 7.51
CA GLU A 145 12.29 13.22 7.34
C GLU A 145 11.16 13.53 6.34
N ASP A 146 11.12 12.78 5.25
CA ASP A 146 10.11 12.86 4.19
C ASP A 146 10.04 11.55 3.38
N ILE A 147 9.19 11.54 2.34
CA ILE A 147 8.96 10.37 1.48
C ILE A 147 10.20 9.91 0.70
N LEU A 148 11.19 10.79 0.52
CA LEU A 148 12.47 10.48 -0.15
C LEU A 148 13.53 9.98 0.85
N ASN A 149 13.37 10.28 2.14
CA ASN A 149 14.34 9.99 3.19
C ASN A 149 13.70 9.13 4.29
N ILE A 150 13.43 7.86 3.96
CA ILE A 150 12.80 6.89 4.85
C ILE A 150 13.87 6.11 5.62
N GLY A 151 13.81 6.15 6.95
CA GLY A 151 14.69 5.40 7.85
C GLY A 151 14.13 4.03 8.26
N ASN A 152 12.86 3.98 8.68
CA ASN A 152 12.21 2.73 9.10
C ASN A 152 10.94 2.50 8.31
N ILE A 153 10.69 1.24 7.95
CA ILE A 153 9.50 0.80 7.22
C ILE A 153 8.87 -0.33 7.99
N SER A 154 7.56 -0.25 8.18
CA SER A 154 6.78 -1.35 8.73
C SER A 154 5.39 -1.43 8.14
N VAL A 155 4.79 -2.61 8.20
CA VAL A 155 3.37 -2.82 7.89
C VAL A 155 2.64 -3.05 9.20
N TYR A 156 1.60 -2.25 9.44
CA TYR A 156 0.72 -2.41 10.60
C TYR A 156 -0.52 -3.20 10.20
N PHE A 157 -0.86 -4.22 10.98
CA PHE A 157 -2.08 -5.01 10.82
C PHE A 157 -2.48 -5.67 12.15
N ASP A 158 -3.72 -5.44 12.60
CA ASP A 158 -4.29 -6.09 13.79
C ASP A 158 -3.37 -6.10 15.02
N ASP A 159 -2.82 -4.92 15.35
CA ASP A 159 -1.86 -4.70 16.44
C ASP A 159 -0.51 -5.39 16.32
N ILE A 160 -0.21 -5.91 15.13
CA ILE A 160 1.08 -6.45 14.76
C ILE A 160 1.82 -5.44 13.90
N ARG A 161 3.15 -5.41 14.06
CA ARG A 161 4.05 -4.63 13.22
C ARG A 161 5.12 -5.51 12.62
N TYR A 162 5.10 -5.63 11.30
CA TYR A 162 6.16 -6.30 10.54
C TYR A 162 7.15 -5.27 10.02
N ASN A 163 8.43 -5.40 10.38
CA ASN A 163 9.47 -4.44 9.99
C ASN A 163 10.19 -4.89 8.72
N PHE A 164 10.50 -3.95 7.83
CA PHE A 164 11.14 -4.21 6.54
C PHE A 164 12.32 -3.27 6.29
N LYS A 165 13.34 -3.78 5.60
CA LYS A 165 14.45 -2.98 5.07
C LYS A 165 14.17 -2.43 3.67
N ASN A 166 13.25 -3.05 2.94
CA ASN A 166 12.90 -2.71 1.56
C ASN A 166 11.43 -2.28 1.48
N PHE A 167 11.18 -1.11 0.90
CA PHE A 167 9.85 -0.51 0.81
C PHE A 167 8.89 -1.36 -0.02
N ILE A 168 9.34 -1.85 -1.19
CA ILE A 168 8.54 -2.68 -2.09
C ILE A 168 8.10 -3.97 -1.40
N ARG A 169 8.97 -4.52 -0.54
CA ARG A 169 8.63 -5.69 0.26
C ARG A 169 7.52 -5.40 1.28
N GLY A 170 7.53 -4.20 1.88
CA GLY A 170 6.43 -3.73 2.72
C GLY A 170 5.11 -3.61 1.94
N VAL A 171 5.15 -3.06 0.73
CA VAL A 171 3.97 -2.99 -0.16
C VAL A 171 3.43 -4.38 -0.50
N ASP A 172 4.31 -5.29 -0.90
CA ASP A 172 3.97 -6.69 -1.23
C ASP A 172 3.27 -7.39 -0.06
N ILE A 173 3.84 -7.33 1.15
CA ILE A 173 3.21 -7.92 2.33
C ILE A 173 1.89 -7.22 2.69
N CYS A 174 1.83 -5.89 2.63
CA CYS A 174 0.62 -5.14 2.92
C CYS A 174 -0.53 -5.57 2.00
N PHE A 175 -0.26 -5.73 0.71
CA PHE A 175 -1.21 -6.22 -0.27
C PHE A 175 -1.63 -7.67 0.01
N LYS A 176 -0.67 -8.57 0.24
CA LYS A 176 -0.94 -9.99 0.53
C LYS A 176 -1.81 -10.19 1.77
N ILE A 177 -1.59 -9.40 2.83
CA ILE A 177 -2.45 -9.42 4.03
C ILE A 177 -3.90 -9.13 3.66
N ILE A 178 -4.14 -8.11 2.82
CA ILE A 178 -5.51 -7.75 2.43
C ILE A 178 -6.21 -8.92 1.73
N TYR A 179 -5.52 -9.63 0.83
CA TYR A 179 -6.11 -10.78 0.13
C TYR A 179 -6.24 -12.03 0.99
N LEU A 180 -5.17 -12.38 1.70
CA LEU A 180 -5.11 -13.62 2.48
C LEU A 180 -6.18 -13.66 3.57
N PHE A 181 -6.47 -12.50 4.18
CA PHE A 181 -7.47 -12.37 5.24
C PHE A 181 -8.83 -11.82 4.73
N ASP A 182 -9.05 -11.80 3.40
CA ASP A 182 -10.30 -11.34 2.77
C ASP A 182 -10.78 -9.97 3.27
N LEU A 183 -9.85 -9.01 3.33
CA LEU A 183 -10.09 -7.65 3.78
C LEU A 183 -10.50 -6.74 2.62
N GLU A 184 -11.28 -5.70 2.91
CA GLU A 184 -11.57 -4.66 1.92
C GLU A 184 -10.36 -3.73 1.70
N PHE A 185 -10.23 -3.17 0.50
CA PHE A 185 -9.26 -2.08 0.31
C PHE A 185 -9.73 -0.82 1.06
N PRO A 186 -8.81 0.01 1.61
CA PRO A 186 -9.19 1.25 2.25
C PRO A 186 -9.95 2.16 1.28
N PRO A 187 -11.14 2.70 1.63
CA PRO A 187 -11.97 3.47 0.71
C PRO A 187 -11.26 4.68 0.08
N ALA A 188 -10.37 5.34 0.82
CA ALA A 188 -9.63 6.51 0.35
C ALA A 188 -8.55 6.18 -0.71
N CYS A 189 -8.10 4.94 -0.81
CA CYS A 189 -7.13 4.50 -1.82
C CYS A 189 -7.57 3.24 -2.58
N LEU A 190 -8.88 2.98 -2.63
CA LEU A 190 -9.48 1.87 -3.38
C LEU A 190 -8.98 1.81 -4.82
N THR A 191 -9.11 2.91 -5.57
CA THR A 191 -8.71 2.96 -6.99
C THR A 191 -7.21 2.69 -7.16
N PHE A 192 -6.39 3.12 -6.20
CA PHE A 192 -4.95 2.88 -6.22
C PHE A 192 -4.62 1.40 -5.95
N TYR A 193 -5.26 0.76 -4.98
CA TYR A 193 -5.10 -0.67 -4.74
C TYR A 193 -5.61 -1.52 -5.92
N SER A 194 -6.73 -1.14 -6.55
CA SER A 194 -7.20 -1.77 -7.78
C SER A 194 -6.20 -1.63 -8.93
N PHE A 195 -5.52 -0.49 -9.02
CA PHE A 195 -4.41 -0.33 -9.96
C PHE A 195 -3.26 -1.29 -9.63
N ILE A 196 -2.86 -1.43 -8.36
CA ILE A 196 -1.81 -2.38 -7.96
C ILE A 196 -2.19 -3.81 -8.33
N GLU A 197 -3.41 -4.22 -7.99
CA GLU A 197 -3.98 -5.52 -8.34
C GLU A 197 -3.87 -5.77 -9.84
N VAL A 198 -4.46 -4.91 -10.68
CA VAL A 198 -4.46 -5.12 -12.13
C VAL A 198 -3.05 -5.06 -12.71
N PHE A 199 -2.29 -4.02 -12.37
CA PHE A 199 -1.03 -3.70 -13.04
C PHE A 199 0.13 -4.60 -12.64
N PHE A 200 0.23 -4.95 -11.35
CA PHE A 200 1.36 -5.73 -10.83
C PHE A 200 1.02 -7.20 -10.56
N ILE A 201 -0.26 -7.59 -10.46
CA ILE A 201 -0.65 -8.95 -10.04
C ILE A 201 -1.46 -9.66 -11.14
N ILE A 202 -2.58 -9.09 -11.60
CA ILE A 202 -3.45 -9.74 -12.60
C ILE A 202 -2.78 -9.78 -13.96
N LEU A 203 -2.10 -8.72 -14.39
CA LEU A 203 -1.35 -8.76 -15.66
C LEU A 203 -0.21 -9.81 -15.66
N SER A 204 0.18 -10.34 -14.50
CA SER A 204 1.07 -11.51 -14.39
C SER A 204 0.35 -12.85 -14.23
N GLN A 205 -0.93 -12.87 -13.84
CA GLN A 205 -1.71 -14.10 -13.64
C GLN A 205 -2.83 -14.23 -14.69
N LYS A 206 -2.76 -15.25 -15.55
CA LYS A 206 -3.77 -15.48 -16.61
C LYS A 206 -5.20 -15.76 -16.08
N THR A 207 -5.39 -15.98 -14.78
CA THR A 207 -6.68 -16.29 -14.18
C THR A 207 -6.69 -15.87 -12.71
N LEU A 208 -7.40 -14.80 -12.38
CA LEU A 208 -7.89 -14.61 -11.01
C LEU A 208 -9.38 -14.97 -10.99
N ARG A 209 -9.72 -15.99 -10.20
CA ARG A 209 -11.11 -16.32 -9.87
C ARG A 209 -11.67 -15.27 -8.90
N PRO A 210 -13.01 -15.12 -8.84
CA PRO A 210 -13.64 -14.14 -7.95
C PRO A 210 -13.25 -14.39 -6.49
N ARG A 211 -13.25 -13.31 -5.71
CA ARG A 211 -13.19 -13.33 -4.24
C ARG A 211 -14.08 -14.44 -3.67
N PHE A 212 -13.65 -15.01 -2.54
CA PHE A 212 -14.14 -16.20 -1.82
C PHE A 212 -13.42 -17.50 -2.16
N ILE A 213 -12.34 -17.78 -1.41
CA ILE A 213 -12.07 -19.12 -0.87
C ILE A 213 -11.47 -18.91 0.54
N PHE A 214 -12.32 -18.99 1.56
CA PHE A 214 -11.86 -19.46 2.87
C PHE A 214 -11.20 -20.80 2.60
N CYS A 215 -9.90 -20.93 2.87
CA CYS A 215 -9.28 -22.24 2.99
C CYS A 215 -10.04 -22.97 4.10
N GLN A 216 -10.98 -23.82 3.71
CA GLN A 216 -11.57 -24.82 4.57
C GLN A 216 -10.43 -25.72 5.02
N THR A 217 -10.04 -25.58 6.29
CA THR A 217 -9.32 -26.65 6.98
C THR A 217 -10.31 -27.79 7.25
N PRO A 218 -9.89 -29.06 7.12
CA PRO A 218 -10.62 -30.17 7.72
C PRO A 218 -10.66 -30.05 9.26
#